data_AF-G9KLR5-F1
#
_entry.id   AF-G9KLR5-F1
#
_cell.length_a   1.000
_cell.length_b   1.000
_cell.length_c   1.000
_cell.angle_alpha   90.00
_cell.angle_beta   90.00
_cell.angle_gamma   90.00
#
_symmetry.space_group_name_H-M   'P 1'
#
loop_
_entity.id
_entity.type
_entity.pdbx_description
1 polymer ?
#
loop_
_entity_poly.entity_id
_entity_poly.type
_entity_poly.pdbx_seq_one_letter_code
_entity_poly.pdbx_strand_id
1 'polypeptide(L)' 'DKEPVTFCTYAFYDFELQTTPIVQGLHPEYNFTSQYLVHVNDLFLQYIQKNTITLEVHQAYSTDYETIAA' A
#
# COMPACT_ATOMS: atom_id res chain seq x y z
N ASP A 1 -10.12 25.17 3.20
CA ASP A 1 -9.15 24.05 3.27
C ASP A 1 -8.97 23.41 1.92
N LYS A 2 -7.73 22.99 1.60
CA LYS A 2 -7.48 22.10 0.47
C LYS A 2 -7.66 20.67 0.98
N GLU A 3 -8.42 19.86 0.24
CA GLU A 3 -8.53 18.44 0.54
C GLU A 3 -7.15 17.77 0.49
N PRO A 4 -6.87 16.79 1.38
CA PRO A 4 -5.60 16.10 1.42
C PRO A 4 -5.39 15.29 0.15
N VAL A 5 -4.13 15.14 -0.24
CA VAL A 5 -3.70 14.33 -1.37
C VAL A 5 -2.97 13.12 -0.79
N THR A 6 -3.50 11.92 -0.97
CA THR A 6 -2.99 10.72 -0.31
C THR A 6 -2.71 9.58 -1.29
N PHE A 7 -1.85 8.66 -0.86
CA PHE A 7 -1.63 7.36 -1.49
C PHE A 7 -1.24 6.34 -0.43
N CYS A 8 -1.37 5.05 -0.74
CA CYS A 8 -0.97 3.98 0.15
C CYS A 8 0.17 3.16 -0.44
N THR A 9 1.03 2.63 0.42
CA THR A 9 2.05 1.64 0.04
C THR A 9 1.87 0.35 0.83
N TYR A 10 2.19 -0.77 0.19
CA TYR A 10 2.24 -2.06 0.85
C TYR A 10 3.17 -3.01 0.10
N ALA A 11 3.77 -3.95 0.82
CA ALA A 11 4.58 -5.02 0.25
C ALA A 11 3.97 -6.38 0.62
N PHE A 12 3.97 -7.29 -0.34
CA PHE A 12 3.43 -8.63 -0.15
C PHE A 12 4.49 -9.67 -0.53
N TYR A 13 4.75 -10.59 0.39
CA TYR A 13 5.68 -11.71 0.20
C TYR A 13 7.06 -11.26 -0.33
N ASP A 14 7.54 -11.83 -1.43
CA ASP A 14 8.79 -11.49 -2.11
C ASP A 14 8.61 -10.54 -3.30
N PHE A 15 7.43 -9.95 -3.46
CA PHE A 15 7.13 -9.00 -4.53
C PHE A 15 7.59 -7.58 -4.17
N GLU A 16 7.75 -6.76 -5.21
CA GLU A 16 8.11 -5.34 -5.06
C GLU A 16 7.03 -4.54 -4.34
N LEU A 17 7.46 -3.49 -3.64
CA LEU A 17 6.58 -2.53 -2.99
C LEU A 17 5.60 -1.93 -4.00
N GLN A 18 4.31 -1.96 -3.69
CA GLN A 18 3.28 -1.34 -4.50
C GLN A 18 2.85 0.01 -3.93
N THR A 19 2.36 0.86 -4.83
CA THR A 19 1.82 2.18 -4.51
C THR A 19 0.49 2.35 -5.23
N THR A 20 -0.53 2.86 -4.53
CA THR A 20 -1.80 3.24 -5.17
C THR A 20 -1.64 4.54 -5.96
N PRO A 21 -2.56 4.87 -6.89
CA PRO A 21 -2.62 6.20 -7.46
C PRO A 21 -2.75 7.27 -6.36
N ILE A 22 -2.19 8.44 -6.62
CA ILE A 22 -2.32 9.61 -5.75
C ILE A 22 -3.70 10.25 -6.01
N VAL A 23 -4.50 10.38 -4.96
CA VAL A 23 -5.88 10.88 -5.04
C VAL A 23 -6.09 12.01 -4.05
N GLN A 24 -6.80 13.06 -4.48
CA GLN A 24 -7.21 14.17 -3.63
C GLN A 24 -8.64 13.95 -3.11
N GLY A 25 -8.86 14.11 -1.81
CA GLY A 25 -10.21 14.03 -1.22
C GLY A 25 -10.20 13.57 0.24
N LEU A 26 -11.28 13.85 0.97
CA LEU A 26 -11.47 13.34 2.35
C LEU A 26 -11.85 11.85 2.39
N HIS A 27 -12.41 11.34 1.29
CA HIS A 27 -12.78 9.92 1.11
C HIS A 27 -12.22 9.43 -0.24
N PRO A 28 -10.90 9.17 -0.34
CA PRO A 28 -10.26 8.85 -1.61
C PRO A 28 -10.68 7.46 -2.11
N GLU A 29 -11.14 7.39 -3.36
CA GLU A 29 -11.39 6.14 -4.08
C GLU A 29 -10.20 5.81 -4.99
N TYR A 30 -9.28 4.97 -4.50
CA TYR A 30 -8.05 4.65 -5.25
C TYR A 30 -8.29 3.77 -6.49
N ASN A 31 -9.37 2.98 -6.50
CA ASN A 31 -9.73 2.06 -7.59
C ASN A 31 -8.55 1.21 -8.09
N PHE A 32 -7.69 0.77 -7.16
CA PHE A 32 -6.46 0.05 -7.44
C PHE A 32 -6.63 -1.43 -7.11
N THR A 33 -6.08 -2.30 -7.96
CA THR A 33 -6.02 -3.75 -7.74
C THR A 33 -4.68 -4.26 -8.24
N SER A 34 -3.92 -4.92 -7.36
CA SER A 34 -2.72 -5.66 -7.73
C SER A 34 -2.97 -7.16 -7.56
N GLN A 35 -2.46 -7.96 -8.49
CA GLN A 35 -2.64 -9.42 -8.52
C GLN A 35 -1.28 -10.09 -8.67
N TYR A 36 -1.07 -11.15 -7.89
CA TYR A 36 0.20 -11.87 -7.86
C TYR A 36 -0.02 -13.35 -8.15
N LEU A 37 0.81 -13.91 -9.03
CA LEU A 37 0.89 -15.35 -9.20
C LEU A 37 1.81 -15.90 -8.13
N VAL A 38 1.26 -16.64 -7.17
CA VAL A 38 2.02 -17.23 -6.07
C VAL A 38 2.03 -18.74 -6.18
N HIS A 39 3.21 -19.32 -6.00
CA HIS A 39 3.33 -20.76 -5.81
C HIS A 39 3.13 -21.12 -4.33
N VAL A 40 2.09 -21.91 -4.04
CA VAL A 40 1.74 -22.29 -2.66
C VAL A 40 2.67 -23.40 -2.18
N ASN A 41 3.80 -23.02 -1.60
CA ASN A 41 4.77 -23.91 -0.95
C ASN A 41 4.87 -23.62 0.56
N ASP A 42 5.70 -24.40 1.25
CA ASP A 42 5.87 -24.26 2.71
C ASP A 42 6.38 -22.87 3.13
N LEU A 43 7.21 -22.22 2.30
CA LEU A 43 7.69 -20.85 2.55
C LEU A 43 6.56 -19.84 2.52
N PHE A 44 5.68 -19.92 1.51
CA PHE A 44 4.51 -19.05 1.40
C PHE A 44 3.54 -19.29 2.57
N LEU A 45 3.26 -20.55 2.92
CA LEU A 45 2.40 -20.87 4.06
C LEU A 45 2.98 -20.32 5.37
N GLN A 46 4.29 -20.46 5.57
CA GLN A 46 4.98 -19.91 6.74
C GLN A 46 4.90 -18.38 6.78
N TYR A 47 5.08 -17.69 5.64
CA TYR A 47 4.94 -16.24 5.55
C TYR A 47 3.54 -15.80 5.97
N ILE A 48 2.48 -16.41 5.42
CA ILE A 48 1.10 -16.06 5.76
C ILE A 48 0.78 -16.33 7.24
N GLN A 49 1.38 -17.36 7.86
CA GLN A 49 1.17 -17.66 9.27
C GLN A 49 1.91 -16.74 10.24
N LYS A 50 3.12 -16.29 9.86
CA LYS A 50 4.03 -15.60 10.79
C LYS A 50 4.14 -14.10 10.55
N ASN A 51 3.81 -13.64 9.36
CA ASN A 51 3.99 -12.25 8.95
C ASN A 51 2.65 -11.57 8.74
N THR A 52 2.65 -10.26 8.89
CA THR A 52 1.54 -9.38 8.54
C THR A 52 1.97 -8.47 7.39
N ILE A 53 0.99 -8.00 6.64
CA ILE A 53 1.20 -6.94 5.65
C ILE A 53 0.89 -5.62 6.34
N THR A 54 1.85 -4.72 6.38
CA THR A 54 1.63 -3.34 6.81
C THR A 54 1.22 -2.52 5.60
N LEU A 55 0.14 -1.77 5.74
CA LEU A 55 -0.29 -0.79 4.75
C LEU A 55 -0.05 0.59 5.34
N GLU A 56 0.80 1.37 4.68
CA GLU A 56 1.13 2.72 5.10
C GLU A 56 0.32 3.72 4.29
N VAL A 57 -0.19 4.75 4.96
CA VAL A 57 -0.89 5.88 4.32
C VAL A 57 0.04 7.08 4.32
N HIS A 58 0.20 7.68 3.15
CA HIS A 58 1.07 8.82 2.93
C HIS A 58 0.25 10.02 2.48
N GLN A 59 0.59 11.19 3.01
CA GLN A 59 0.13 12.47 2.48
C GLN A 59 1.20 13.04 1.55
N ALA A 60 0.82 13.25 0.29
CA ALA A 60 1.68 13.89 -0.70
C ALA A 60 1.55 15.41 -0.64
N TYR A 61 2.68 16.07 -0.74
CA TYR A 61 2.85 17.50 -0.91
C TYR A 61 3.47 17.77 -2.30
N SER A 62 3.66 19.04 -2.64
CA SER A 62 4.09 19.45 -4.00
C SER A 62 5.31 18.67 -4.55
N THR A 63 6.32 18.42 -3.71
CA THR A 63 7.57 17.75 -4.12
C THR A 63 8.04 16.69 -3.12
N ASP A 64 7.22 16.38 -2.12
CA ASP A 64 7.60 15.52 -0.99
C ASP A 64 6.37 14.78 -0.45
N TYR A 65 6.56 13.84 0.47
CA TYR A 65 5.47 13.14 1.14
C TYR A 65 5.84 12.78 2.58
N GLU A 66 4.84 12.52 3.41
CA GLU A 66 4.99 12.08 4.78
C GLU A 66 4.07 10.89 5.09
N THR A 67 4.57 9.90 5.81
CA THR A 67 3.76 8.80 6.34
C THR A 67 2.91 9.30 7.50
N ILE A 68 1.59 9.24 7.36
CA ILE A 68 0.64 9.76 8.35
C ILE A 68 -0.07 8.65 9.16
N ALA A 69 -0.01 7.39 8.69
CA ALA A 69 -0.53 6.21 9.40
C ALA A 69 0.13 4.90 8.90
N ALA A 70 0.19 3.88 9.77
CA ALA A 70 0.69 2.52 9.48
C ALA A 70 0.03 1.47 10.40
#